data_AF-A0A2H0C6I3-F1
#
_entry.id   AF-A0A2H0C6I3-F1
#
_cell.length_a   1.000
_cell.length_b   1.000
_cell.length_c   1.000
_cell.angle_alpha   90.00
_cell.angle_beta   90.00
_cell.angle_gamma   90.00
#
_symmetry.space_group_name_H-M   'P 1'
#
loop_
_entity.id
_entity.type
_entity.pdbx_description
1 polymer ?
#
loop_
_entity_poly.entity_id
_entity_poly.type
_entity_poly.pdbx_seq_one_letter_code
_entity_poly.pdbx_strand_id
1 'polypeptide(L)'
;QEKGITKIAAPESRGFLFGCPLAKDLGVGFIPIRKPGKLPRQTMSECFMLEYGQTCMEMHHDAIQPGERVVLIDDVLATGGTANACATLIERQGGIVAGMGFLLDLKYIPQIDPIKKYDTFSLLTFTEEDAKEKKASVAARQ
;
A
#
# COMPACT_ATOMS: atom_id res chain seq x y z
N GLN A 1 21.23 -5.18 -1.60
CA GLN A 1 21.32 -5.53 -3.03
C GLN A 1 20.39 -4.59 -3.78
N GLU A 2 20.85 -3.90 -4.83
CA GLU A 2 20.00 -2.99 -5.62
C GLU A 2 18.87 -3.80 -6.26
N LYS A 3 17.63 -3.63 -5.77
CA LYS A 3 16.45 -4.35 -6.27
C LYS A 3 15.99 -3.86 -7.65
N GLY A 4 16.76 -3.01 -8.34
CA GLY A 4 16.44 -2.45 -9.66
C GLY A 4 15.10 -1.72 -9.70
N ILE A 5 14.74 -1.01 -8.62
CA ILE A 5 13.45 -0.34 -8.47
C ILE A 5 13.36 0.78 -9.50
N THR A 6 12.27 0.82 -10.28
CA THR A 6 12.05 1.83 -11.32
C THR A 6 10.90 2.78 -11.01
N LYS A 7 10.00 2.38 -10.08
CA LYS A 7 8.86 3.19 -9.64
C LYS A 7 8.54 2.96 -8.17
N ILE A 8 7.99 3.99 -7.53
CA ILE A 8 7.28 3.90 -6.26
C ILE A 8 5.79 4.13 -6.53
N ALA A 9 4.95 3.21 -6.08
CA ALA A 9 3.50 3.41 -6.05
C ALA A 9 3.04 3.63 -4.61
N ALA A 10 2.02 4.47 -4.41
CA ALA A 10 1.40 4.62 -3.10
C ALA A 10 -0.11 4.82 -3.24
N PRO A 11 -0.93 4.27 -2.33
CA PRO A 11 -2.34 4.59 -2.25
C PRO A 11 -2.55 5.93 -1.54
N GLU A 12 -3.62 6.63 -1.91
CA GLU A 12 -3.96 7.89 -1.28
C GLU A 12 -4.45 7.73 0.18
N SER A 13 -4.43 8.77 1.00
CA SER A 13 -3.62 10.00 0.85
C SER A 13 -2.36 9.94 1.71
N ARG A 14 -2.36 9.12 2.76
CA ARG A 14 -1.27 9.07 3.76
C ARG A 14 -0.05 8.35 3.21
N GLY A 15 -0.22 7.33 2.36
CA GLY A 15 0.89 6.69 1.66
C GLY A 15 1.74 7.67 0.86
N PHE A 16 1.16 8.76 0.34
CA PHE A 16 1.89 9.79 -0.41
C PHE A 16 2.94 10.51 0.44
N LEU A 17 2.71 10.63 1.75
CA LEU A 17 3.66 11.28 2.68
C LEU A 17 4.98 10.52 2.77
N PHE A 18 4.98 9.22 2.45
CA PHE A 18 6.16 8.36 2.47
C PHE A 18 6.63 8.01 1.06
N GLY A 19 5.70 7.71 0.14
CA GLY A 19 6.01 7.30 -1.23
C GLY A 19 6.61 8.41 -2.09
N CYS A 20 6.07 9.64 -2.01
CA CYS A 20 6.59 10.77 -2.79
C CYS A 20 8.05 11.13 -2.45
N PRO A 21 8.43 11.37 -1.17
CA PRO A 21 9.82 11.66 -0.84
C PRO A 21 10.74 10.48 -1.17
N LEU A 22 10.32 9.24 -0.94
CA LEU A 22 11.13 8.07 -1.30
C LEU A 22 11.40 7.98 -2.81
N ALA A 23 10.38 8.23 -3.64
CA ALA A 23 10.55 8.23 -5.10
C ALA A 23 11.56 9.30 -5.54
N LYS A 24 11.46 10.49 -4.93
CA LYS A 24 12.38 11.61 -5.17
C LYS A 24 13.81 11.24 -4.79
N ASP A 25 14.01 10.70 -3.59
CA ASP A 25 15.34 10.37 -3.07
C ASP A 25 16.02 9.25 -3.88
N LEU A 26 15.22 8.31 -4.41
CA LEU A 26 15.70 7.26 -5.31
C LEU A 26 15.84 7.69 -6.77
N GLY A 27 15.36 8.88 -7.14
CA GLY A 27 15.38 9.37 -8.53
C GLY A 27 14.49 8.57 -9.48
N VAL A 28 13.41 7.96 -8.98
CA VAL A 28 12.50 7.10 -9.74
C VAL A 28 11.11 7.74 -9.90
N GLY A 29 10.30 7.19 -10.82
CA GLY A 29 8.94 7.68 -11.03
C GLY A 29 8.02 7.39 -9.84
N PHE A 30 7.07 8.29 -9.57
CA PHE A 30 6.02 8.10 -8.58
C PHE A 30 4.66 7.84 -9.24
N ILE A 31 3.91 6.85 -8.74
CA ILE A 31 2.61 6.46 -9.25
C ILE A 31 1.55 6.64 -8.14
N PRO A 32 0.66 7.64 -8.26
CA PRO A 32 -0.46 7.77 -7.33
C PRO A 32 -1.55 6.76 -7.66
N ILE A 33 -1.99 6.01 -6.64
CA ILE A 33 -3.18 5.16 -6.71
C ILE A 33 -4.26 5.79 -5.83
N ARG A 34 -5.46 6.04 -6.35
CA ARG A 34 -6.48 6.86 -5.67
C ARG A 34 -7.85 6.19 -5.69
N LYS A 35 -8.79 6.68 -4.87
CA LYS A 35 -10.19 6.30 -5.00
C LYS A 35 -10.78 6.79 -6.33
N PRO A 36 -11.91 6.20 -6.77
CA PRO A 36 -12.49 6.51 -8.06
C PRO A 36 -12.76 7.99 -8.32
N GLY A 37 -12.47 8.41 -9.56
CA GLY A 37 -12.77 9.76 -10.05
C GLY A 37 -11.80 10.85 -9.58
N LYS A 38 -10.67 10.48 -8.95
CA LYS A 38 -9.64 11.44 -8.51
C LYS A 38 -8.48 11.61 -9.49
N LEU A 39 -8.36 10.70 -10.46
CA LEU A 39 -7.30 10.70 -11.45
C LEU A 39 -7.83 11.28 -12.78
N PRO A 40 -7.11 12.22 -13.43
CA PRO A 40 -7.64 12.97 -14.57
C PRO A 40 -7.57 12.23 -15.91
N ARG A 41 -6.73 11.20 -16.05
CA ARG A 41 -6.59 10.42 -17.29
C ARG A 41 -7.37 9.11 -17.18
N GLN A 42 -7.33 8.32 -18.26
CA GLN A 42 -7.90 6.98 -18.28
C GLN A 42 -7.29 6.11 -17.17
N THR A 43 -8.17 5.48 -16.38
CA THR A 43 -7.80 4.64 -15.25
C THR A 43 -8.16 3.18 -15.47
N MET A 44 -7.49 2.32 -14.71
CA MET A 44 -7.94 0.98 -14.39
C MET A 44 -8.35 0.95 -12.93
N SER A 45 -9.38 0.18 -12.62
CA SER A 45 -9.93 0.07 -11.27
C SER A 45 -9.88 -1.37 -10.77
N GLU A 46 -9.62 -1.53 -9.49
CA GLU A 46 -9.64 -2.80 -8.77
C GLU A 46 -10.44 -2.61 -7.48
N CYS A 47 -11.43 -3.46 -7.27
CA CYS A 47 -12.32 -3.36 -6.13
C CYS A 47 -12.22 -4.58 -5.22
N PHE A 48 -12.38 -4.38 -3.92
CA PHE A 48 -12.37 -5.45 -2.95
C PHE A 48 -13.41 -5.20 -1.85
N MET A 49 -13.86 -6.31 -1.26
CA MET A 49 -14.87 -6.28 -0.20
C MET A 49 -14.23 -5.95 1.14
N LEU A 50 -14.95 -5.14 1.91
CA LEU A 50 -14.72 -4.91 3.33
C LEU A 50 -15.76 -5.71 4.12
N GLU A 51 -15.65 -5.73 5.45
CA GLU A 51 -16.67 -6.31 6.32
C GLU A 51 -18.05 -5.66 6.09
N TYR A 52 -18.05 -4.34 5.87
CA TYR A 52 -19.24 -3.57 5.53
C TYR A 52 -18.97 -2.74 4.28
N GLY A 53 -19.34 -3.31 3.13
CA GLY A 53 -19.31 -2.63 1.84
C GLY A 53 -18.12 -3.00 0.96
N GLN A 54 -17.88 -2.16 -0.03
CA GLN A 54 -16.87 -2.35 -1.06
C GLN A 54 -16.06 -1.07 -1.18
N THR A 55 -14.77 -1.23 -1.46
CA THR A 55 -13.92 -0.10 -1.83
C THR A 55 -13.18 -0.42 -3.12
N CYS A 56 -12.75 0.62 -3.82
CA CYS A 56 -12.07 0.51 -5.10
C CYS A 56 -10.87 1.44 -5.12
N MET A 57 -9.82 1.00 -5.81
CA MET A 57 -8.62 1.77 -6.08
C MET A 57 -8.47 1.93 -7.60
N GLU A 58 -7.94 3.07 -8.02
CA GLU A 58 -7.69 3.42 -9.41
C GLU A 58 -6.25 3.84 -9.63
N MET A 59 -5.71 3.44 -10.77
CA MET A 59 -4.39 3.83 -11.26
C MET A 59 -4.50 4.22 -12.73
N HIS A 60 -3.72 5.20 -13.18
CA HIS A 60 -3.70 5.52 -14.61
C HIS A 60 -3.24 4.32 -15.44
N HIS A 61 -3.82 4.13 -16.62
CA HIS A 61 -3.52 3.01 -17.52
C HIS A 61 -2.12 3.12 -18.16
N ASP A 62 -1.54 4.32 -18.18
CA ASP A 62 -0.21 4.61 -18.73
C ASP A 62 0.88 4.70 -17.63
N ALA A 63 0.56 4.31 -16.39
CA ALA A 63 1.45 4.50 -15.25
C ALA A 63 2.67 3.56 -15.26
N ILE A 64 2.54 2.38 -15.87
CA ILE A 64 3.52 1.30 -15.81
C ILE A 64 3.76 0.73 -17.20
N GLN A 65 5.03 0.49 -17.52
CA GLN A 65 5.44 -0.32 -18.66
C GLN A 65 5.75 -1.76 -18.22
N PRO A 66 5.50 -2.77 -19.08
CA PRO A 66 5.84 -4.15 -18.77
C PRO A 66 7.30 -4.33 -18.34
N GLY A 67 7.52 -5.05 -17.23
CA GLY A 67 8.85 -5.32 -16.67
C GLY A 67 9.35 -4.26 -15.67
N GLU A 68 8.68 -3.11 -15.54
CA GLU A 68 9.02 -2.13 -14.52
C GLU A 68 8.84 -2.71 -13.11
N ARG A 69 9.78 -2.40 -12.21
CA ARG A 69 9.85 -2.94 -10.86
C ARG A 69 9.35 -1.89 -9.88
N VAL A 70 8.19 -2.15 -9.30
CA VAL A 70 7.44 -1.20 -8.48
C VAL A 70 7.52 -1.61 -7.02
N VAL A 71 7.85 -0.67 -6.14
CA VAL A 71 7.67 -0.84 -4.69
C VAL A 71 6.41 -0.09 -4.27
N LEU A 72 5.53 -0.78 -3.56
CA LEU A 72 4.33 -0.17 -2.97
C LEU A 72 4.67 0.40 -1.59
N ILE A 73 4.31 1.64 -1.32
CA ILE A 73 4.54 2.29 -0.02
C ILE A 73 3.22 2.78 0.54
N ASP A 74 2.93 2.46 1.80
CA ASP A 74 1.79 3.01 2.53
C ASP A 74 2.13 3.26 4.01
N ASP A 75 1.24 3.90 4.74
CA ASP A 75 1.46 4.17 6.15
C ASP A 75 1.16 2.96 7.04
N VAL A 76 0.07 2.24 6.81
CA VAL A 76 -0.38 1.14 7.68
C VAL A 76 -0.73 -0.13 6.89
N LEU A 77 -0.14 -1.26 7.29
CA LEU A 77 -0.61 -2.59 6.93
C LEU A 77 -1.61 -3.10 7.98
N ALA A 78 -2.88 -3.21 7.58
CA ALA A 78 -3.95 -3.80 8.38
C ALA A 78 -4.36 -5.16 7.82
N THR A 79 -5.53 -5.28 7.16
CA THR A 79 -5.96 -6.53 6.52
C THR A 79 -5.21 -6.86 5.23
N GLY A 80 -4.54 -5.87 4.62
CA GLY A 80 -3.85 -6.01 3.34
C GLY A 80 -4.72 -5.83 2.09
N GLY A 81 -6.03 -5.56 2.23
CA GLY A 81 -6.94 -5.40 1.09
C GLY A 81 -6.53 -4.30 0.11
N THR A 82 -6.24 -3.10 0.61
CA THR A 82 -5.77 -1.97 -0.23
C THR A 82 -4.47 -2.29 -0.93
N ALA A 83 -3.50 -2.85 -0.19
CA ALA A 83 -2.19 -3.20 -0.74
C ALA A 83 -2.30 -4.26 -1.84
N ASN A 84 -3.16 -5.27 -1.63
CA ASN A 84 -3.43 -6.28 -2.65
C ASN A 84 -4.11 -5.70 -3.89
N ALA A 85 -5.10 -4.81 -3.74
CA ALA A 85 -5.75 -4.18 -4.89
C ALA A 85 -4.76 -3.32 -5.70
N CYS A 86 -3.88 -2.58 -5.02
CA CYS A 86 -2.81 -1.83 -5.67
C CYS A 86 -1.84 -2.76 -6.42
N ALA A 87 -1.45 -3.87 -5.79
CA ALA A 87 -0.57 -4.86 -6.40
C ALA A 87 -1.19 -5.50 -7.65
N THR A 88 -2.48 -5.85 -7.60
CA THR A 88 -3.23 -6.34 -8.77
C THR A 88 -3.24 -5.33 -9.91
N LEU A 89 -3.44 -4.03 -9.62
CA LEU A 89 -3.38 -2.98 -10.65
C LEU A 89 -1.99 -2.90 -11.31
N ILE A 90 -0.93 -3.01 -10.50
CA ILE A 90 0.46 -3.03 -10.96
C ILE A 90 0.72 -4.25 -11.87
N GLU A 91 0.40 -5.45 -11.38
CA GLU A 91 0.61 -6.71 -12.09
C GLU A 91 -0.19 -6.77 -13.41
N ARG A 92 -1.43 -6.25 -13.43
CA ARG A 92 -2.27 -6.19 -14.64
C ARG A 92 -1.72 -5.27 -15.74
N GLN A 93 -0.87 -4.30 -15.41
CA GLN A 93 -0.14 -3.49 -16.39
C GLN A 93 1.23 -4.08 -16.78
N GLY A 94 1.52 -5.31 -16.33
CA GLY A 94 2.79 -6.00 -16.59
C GLY A 94 3.93 -5.55 -15.68
N GLY A 95 3.65 -4.77 -14.64
CA GLY A 95 4.63 -4.38 -13.62
C GLY A 95 4.95 -5.55 -12.68
N ILE A 96 6.14 -5.50 -12.09
CA ILE A 96 6.61 -6.46 -11.09
C ILE A 96 6.56 -5.78 -9.72
N VAL A 97 5.77 -6.31 -8.79
CA VAL A 97 5.76 -5.84 -7.41
C VAL A 97 7.03 -6.34 -6.71
N ALA A 98 8.03 -5.47 -6.58
CA ALA A 98 9.36 -5.79 -6.05
C ALA A 98 9.41 -5.83 -4.50
N GLY A 99 8.34 -5.36 -3.86
CA GLY A 99 8.16 -5.37 -2.41
C GLY A 99 7.11 -4.35 -1.97
N MET A 100 6.74 -4.41 -0.69
CA MET A 100 5.82 -3.47 -0.07
C MET A 100 6.41 -2.94 1.23
N GLY A 101 6.46 -1.63 1.39
CA GLY A 101 6.95 -0.95 2.57
C GLY A 101 5.83 -0.26 3.34
N PHE A 102 5.81 -0.43 4.66
CA PHE A 102 4.84 0.19 5.54
C PHE A 102 5.55 0.90 6.71
N LEU A 103 4.96 1.98 7.22
CA LEU A 103 5.43 2.54 8.49
C LEU A 103 5.04 1.63 9.66
N LEU A 104 3.80 1.14 9.68
CA LEU A 104 3.24 0.36 10.79
C LEU A 104 2.52 -0.90 10.31
N ASP A 105 2.77 -2.04 10.96
CA ASP A 105 2.01 -3.28 10.77
C ASP A 105 1.18 -3.61 12.01
N LEU A 106 -0.14 -3.74 11.83
CA LEU A 106 -1.09 -4.10 12.89
C LEU A 106 -1.23 -5.63 12.97
N LYS A 107 -0.29 -6.30 13.65
CA LYS A 107 -0.20 -7.77 13.69
C LYS A 107 -1.39 -8.46 14.37
N TYR A 108 -2.18 -7.73 15.14
CA TYR A 108 -3.40 -8.25 15.77
C TYR A 108 -4.59 -8.33 14.79
N ILE A 109 -4.46 -7.79 13.57
CA ILE A 109 -5.48 -7.87 12.52
C ILE A 109 -5.11 -9.01 11.55
N PRO A 110 -6.02 -9.98 11.30
CA PRO A 110 -5.78 -11.01 10.30
C PRO A 110 -5.58 -10.41 8.89
N GLN A 111 -4.47 -10.78 8.27
CA GLN A 111 -4.14 -10.39 6.90
C GLN A 111 -4.69 -11.41 5.89
N ILE A 112 -5.10 -10.93 4.71
CA ILE A 112 -5.59 -11.79 3.63
C ILE A 112 -4.44 -12.61 3.02
N ASP A 113 -4.72 -13.84 2.60
CA ASP A 113 -3.69 -14.74 2.05
C ASP A 113 -2.93 -14.19 0.84
N PRO A 114 -3.56 -13.47 -0.12
CA PRO A 114 -2.83 -12.91 -1.26
C PRO A 114 -1.69 -11.97 -0.88
N ILE A 115 -1.70 -11.34 0.30
CA ILE A 115 -0.58 -10.45 0.69
C ILE A 115 0.71 -11.23 0.97
N LYS A 116 0.59 -12.50 1.37
CA LYS A 116 1.71 -13.35 1.81
C LYS A 116 2.67 -13.72 0.67
N LYS A 117 2.28 -13.53 -0.60
CA LYS A 117 3.18 -13.75 -1.75
C LYS A 117 4.18 -12.62 -1.96
N TYR A 118 3.96 -11.46 -1.34
CA TYR A 118 4.82 -10.30 -1.50
C TYR A 118 5.82 -10.19 -0.34
N ASP A 119 7.01 -9.68 -0.65
CA ASP A 119 8.00 -9.29 0.35
C ASP A 119 7.56 -7.99 1.03
N THR A 120 7.08 -8.10 2.27
CA THR A 120 6.59 -6.96 3.06
C THR A 120 7.61 -6.55 4.12
N PHE A 121 7.80 -5.24 4.27
CA PHE A 121 8.66 -4.65 5.28
C PHE A 121 7.93 -3.56 6.03
N SER A 122 8.03 -3.57 7.36
CA SER A 122 7.39 -2.58 8.22
C SER A 122 8.40 -2.05 9.23
N LEU A 123 8.46 -0.73 9.40
CA LEU A 123 9.37 -0.09 10.36
C LEU A 123 8.94 -0.32 11.81
N LEU A 124 7.64 -0.30 12.05
CA LEU A 124 7.02 -0.50 13.36
C LEU A 124 6.02 -1.63 13.28
N THR A 125 5.86 -2.32 14.40
CA THR A 125 4.87 -3.37 14.58
C THR A 125 4.02 -3.04 15.80
N PHE A 126 2.71 -3.23 15.70
CA PHE A 126 1.77 -3.05 16.80
C PHE A 126 1.04 -4.36 17.08
N THR A 127 1.23 -4.89 18.27
CA THR A 127 0.72 -6.20 18.70
C THR A 127 -0.60 -6.07 19.45
N GLU A 128 -1.18 -7.21 19.82
CA GLU A 128 -2.39 -7.24 20.64
C GLU A 128 -2.13 -6.74 22.07
N GLU A 129 -0.93 -6.97 22.60
CA GLU A 129 -0.52 -6.46 23.91
C GLU A 129 -0.43 -4.94 23.92
N ASP A 130 0.21 -4.35 22.90
CA ASP A 130 0.28 -2.90 22.72
C ASP A 130 -1.12 -2.27 22.63
N ALA A 131 -2.06 -2.96 21.97
CA ALA A 131 -3.45 -2.51 21.86
C ALA A 131 -4.18 -2.52 23.20
N LYS A 132 -3.93 -3.51 24.05
CA LYS A 132 -4.51 -3.62 25.40
C LYS A 132 -3.94 -2.55 26.33
N GLU A 133 -2.62 -2.36 26.33
CA GLU A 133 -1.96 -1.34 27.14
C GLU A 133 -2.41 0.07 26.78
N LYS A 134 -2.53 0.39 25.48
CA LYS A 134 -3.04 1.69 25.06
C LYS A 134 -4.47 1.92 25.53
N LYS A 135 -5.36 0.94 25.38
CA LYS A 135 -6.75 1.06 25.85
C LYS A 135 -6.83 1.32 27.35
N ALA A 136 -6.02 0.62 28.15
CA ALA A 136 -5.93 0.84 29.59
C ALA A 136 -5.42 2.25 29.93
N SER A 137 -4.38 2.73 29.21
CA SER A 137 -3.83 4.06 29.43
C SER A 137 -4.77 5.21 29.06
N VAL A 138 -5.60 5.03 28.02
CA VAL A 138 -6.60 6.02 27.59
C VAL A 138 -7.77 6.03 28.58
N ALA A 139 -8.24 4.86 29.03
CA ALA A 139 -9.28 4.75 30.04
C ALA A 139 -8.87 5.35 31.39
N ALA A 140 -7.59 5.26 31.76
CA ALA A 140 -7.06 5.87 32.99
C ALA A 140 -6.87 7.39 32.92
N ARG A 141 -6.98 8.00 31.73
CA ARG A 141 -6.88 9.45 31.50
C ARG A 141 -8.25 10.13 31.31
N GLN A 142 -9.34 9.36 31.36
CA GLN A 142 -10.72 9.83 31.39
C GLN A 142 -11.26 9.76 32.82
#